data_AF-A0AAV5EQJ3-F1
#
_entry.id   AF-A0AAV5EQJ3-F1
#
_cell.length_a   1.000
_cell.length_b   1.000
_cell.length_c   1.000
_cell.angle_alpha   90.00
_cell.angle_beta   90.00
_cell.angle_gamma   90.00
#
_symmetry.space_group_name_H-M   'P 1'
#
loop_
_entity.id
_entity.type
_entity.pdbx_description
1 polymer ?
#
loop_
_entity_poly.entity_id
_entity_poly.type
_entity_poly.pdbx_seq_one_letter_code
_entity_poly.pdbx_strand_id
1 'polypeptide(L)'
;MLKRFLLLKDSLVRIVISDKWTAYREDDQQKARFVRDKLLDADWWYQVKYIVGFTEPIYSMLRAADIGKPCLHLIYEMWDSMIDKVKSIIFSREGLGLHDTSLFFNTIDDILQQCWLKSSTPLHCLAHSLNPRYYCQQCLNEVPGRIPPHEYGEISEERNTCFKKFFPIADDLRNIKKQFADYSLNRGVFANPDAIEDSAHFDPLQWWGTYGARTPELKELAFKLLGQPASSSCCERNWSTYGFIHSLRRNKLTPERAEDLVYVHNNLRLLSRSTNDYLTGPSKMWDVGADEHETFDGINVLQGARI
;
A
#
# COMPACT_ATOMS: atom_id res chain seq x y z
N MET A 1 -0.19 7.19 16.27
CA MET A 1 -0.27 7.59 17.70
C MET A 1 -0.64 6.42 18.62
N LEU A 2 -1.80 5.78 18.48
CA LEU A 2 -2.24 4.68 19.38
C LEU A 2 -1.29 3.47 19.40
N LYS A 3 -0.72 3.08 18.25
CA LYS A 3 0.31 2.04 18.15
C LYS A 3 1.53 2.33 19.05
N ARG A 4 2.00 3.59 19.08
CA ARG A 4 3.09 4.04 19.97
C ARG A 4 2.68 4.04 21.44
N PHE A 5 1.42 4.35 21.73
CA PHE A 5 0.87 4.23 23.09
C PHE A 5 0.93 2.79 23.61
N LEU A 6 0.60 1.80 22.76
CA LEU A 6 0.70 0.39 23.12
C LEU A 6 2.15 -0.05 23.39
N LEU A 7 3.10 0.40 22.56
CA LEU A 7 4.53 0.12 22.76
C LEU A 7 5.06 0.69 24.08
N LEU A 8 4.58 1.87 24.46
CA LEU A 8 5.01 2.55 25.68
C LEU A 8 4.14 2.19 26.89
N LYS A 9 3.21 1.24 26.79
CA LYS A 9 2.24 0.91 27.85
C LYS A 9 2.91 0.74 29.22
N ASP A 10 3.90 -0.13 29.32
CA ASP A 10 4.52 -0.44 30.61
C ASP A 10 5.27 0.75 31.20
N SER A 11 5.94 1.54 30.35
CA SER A 11 6.60 2.77 30.75
C SER A 11 5.59 3.82 31.25
N LEU A 12 4.48 3.99 30.54
CA LEU A 12 3.40 4.92 30.91
C LEU A 12 2.73 4.51 32.23
N VAL A 13 2.47 3.22 32.43
CA VAL A 13 1.94 2.67 33.68
C VAL A 13 2.92 2.91 34.84
N ARG A 14 4.22 2.64 34.63
CA ARG A 14 5.27 2.88 35.64
C ARG A 14 5.36 4.34 36.06
N ILE A 15 5.17 5.27 35.13
CA ILE A 15 5.19 6.71 35.43
C ILE A 15 4.08 7.06 36.43
N VAL A 16 2.83 6.64 36.19
CA VAL A 16 1.67 7.04 37.01
C VAL A 16 1.58 6.34 38.37
N ILE A 17 2.28 5.23 38.55
CA ILE A 17 2.42 4.54 39.85
C ILE A 17 3.62 5.01 40.66
N SER A 18 4.57 5.73 40.05
CA SER A 18 5.77 6.20 40.74
C SER A 18 5.47 7.30 41.76
N ASP A 19 6.26 7.37 42.83
CA ASP A 19 6.14 8.43 43.84
C ASP A 19 6.34 9.82 43.23
N LYS A 20 7.17 9.91 42.18
CA LYS A 20 7.43 11.15 41.43
C LYS A 20 6.20 11.69 40.70
N TRP A 21 5.17 10.87 40.46
CA TRP A 21 3.91 11.33 39.85
C TRP A 21 3.21 12.40 40.71
N THR A 22 3.44 12.39 42.03
CA THR A 22 2.85 13.38 42.95
C THR A 22 3.30 14.81 42.63
N ALA A 23 4.55 15.00 42.18
CA ALA A 23 5.08 16.30 41.79
C ALA A 23 4.42 16.87 40.52
N TYR A 24 3.90 16.02 39.63
CA TYR A 24 3.20 16.46 38.40
C TYR A 24 1.73 16.84 38.64
N ARG A 25 1.19 16.63 39.85
CA ARG A 25 -0.21 16.92 40.18
C ARG A 25 -0.48 18.38 40.55
N GLU A 26 0.56 19.19 40.76
CA GLU A 26 0.43 20.55 41.29
C GLU A 26 -0.25 21.51 40.29
N ASP A 27 -0.10 21.27 38.98
CA ASP A 27 -0.67 22.13 37.93
C ASP A 27 -2.16 21.83 37.62
N ASP A 28 -2.57 20.56 37.59
CA ASP A 28 -3.96 20.16 37.29
C ASP A 28 -4.28 18.75 37.85
N GLN A 29 -4.82 18.72 39.07
CA GLN A 29 -5.15 17.48 39.76
C GLN A 29 -6.24 16.64 39.06
N GLN A 30 -7.18 17.28 38.37
CA GLN A 30 -8.29 16.57 37.72
C GLN A 30 -7.76 15.80 36.50
N LYS A 31 -6.98 16.46 35.64
CA LYS A 31 -6.35 15.79 34.49
C LYS A 31 -5.38 14.70 34.93
N ALA A 32 -4.57 14.95 35.96
CA ALA A 32 -3.62 13.96 36.46
C ALA A 32 -4.31 12.69 37.02
N ARG A 33 -5.46 12.83 37.68
CA ARG A 33 -6.30 11.70 38.10
C ARG A 33 -6.86 10.95 36.89
N PHE A 34 -7.48 11.66 35.95
CA PHE A 34 -8.02 11.07 34.73
C PHE A 34 -6.98 10.25 33.94
N VAL A 35 -5.77 10.80 33.74
CA VAL A 35 -4.67 10.11 33.05
C VAL A 35 -4.25 8.84 33.79
N ARG A 36 -4.10 8.93 35.12
CA ARG A 36 -3.76 7.76 35.94
C ARG A 36 -4.82 6.68 35.83
N ASP A 37 -6.08 7.04 35.97
CA ASP A 37 -7.21 6.10 35.93
C ASP A 37 -7.27 5.41 34.57
N LYS A 38 -7.11 6.16 33.47
CA LYS A 38 -7.06 5.58 32.11
C LYS A 38 -5.85 4.68 31.86
N LEU A 39 -4.66 5.05 32.33
CA LEU A 39 -3.47 4.23 32.12
C LEU A 39 -3.49 2.94 32.95
N LEU A 40 -4.23 2.90 34.06
CA LEU A 40 -4.40 1.69 34.88
C LEU A 40 -5.61 0.83 34.47
N ASP A 41 -6.49 1.35 33.61
CA ASP A 41 -7.69 0.67 33.12
C ASP A 41 -7.36 -0.41 32.07
N ALA A 42 -7.54 -1.68 32.43
CA ALA A 42 -7.28 -2.82 31.56
C ALA A 42 -8.24 -2.87 30.36
N ASP A 43 -9.51 -2.50 30.55
CA ASP A 43 -10.51 -2.47 29.49
C ASP A 43 -10.18 -1.38 28.48
N TRP A 44 -9.73 -0.21 28.95
CA TRP A 44 -9.26 0.85 28.07
C TRP A 44 -8.12 0.39 27.16
N TRP A 45 -7.10 -0.29 27.70
CA TRP A 45 -6.02 -0.84 26.90
C TRP A 45 -6.49 -1.91 25.91
N TYR A 46 -7.47 -2.72 26.29
CA TYR A 46 -8.09 -3.70 25.40
C TYR A 46 -8.84 -3.03 24.24
N GLN A 47 -9.52 -1.90 24.48
CA GLN A 47 -10.13 -1.10 23.43
C GLN A 47 -9.09 -0.46 22.51
N VAL A 48 -7.99 0.09 23.06
CA VAL A 48 -6.90 0.64 22.24
C VAL A 48 -6.29 -0.42 21.33
N LYS A 49 -6.03 -1.63 21.85
CA LYS A 49 -5.54 -2.77 21.05
C LYS A 49 -6.52 -3.13 19.94
N TYR A 50 -7.81 -3.14 20.22
CA TYR A 50 -8.83 -3.44 19.23
C TYR A 50 -8.87 -2.39 18.11
N ILE A 51 -8.86 -1.10 18.47
CA ILE A 51 -8.83 0.00 17.49
C ILE A 51 -7.60 -0.12 16.59
N VAL A 52 -6.42 -0.32 17.16
CA VAL A 52 -5.20 -0.55 16.38
C VAL A 52 -5.33 -1.80 15.50
N GLY A 53 -5.91 -2.87 16.03
CA GLY A 53 -6.13 -4.12 15.30
C GLY A 53 -6.89 -3.91 13.99
N PHE A 54 -8.12 -3.41 14.04
CA PHE A 54 -8.93 -3.28 12.80
C PHE A 54 -8.48 -2.11 11.91
N THR A 55 -7.74 -1.13 12.42
CA THR A 55 -7.19 -0.03 11.59
C THR A 55 -5.85 -0.36 10.93
N GLU A 56 -5.11 -1.36 11.44
CA GLU A 56 -3.81 -1.75 10.90
C GLU A 56 -3.86 -2.24 9.43
N PRO A 57 -4.84 -3.06 8.98
CA PRO A 57 -4.93 -3.45 7.57
C PRO A 57 -5.13 -2.25 6.65
N ILE A 58 -5.96 -1.28 7.05
CA ILE A 58 -6.22 -0.04 6.30
C ILE A 58 -4.91 0.75 6.16
N TYR A 59 -4.23 0.98 7.28
CA TYR A 59 -2.95 1.70 7.29
C TYR A 59 -1.89 0.98 6.46
N SER A 60 -1.79 -0.34 6.58
CA SER A 60 -0.81 -1.15 5.85
C SER A 60 -1.01 -1.07 4.34
N MET A 61 -2.27 -1.16 3.87
CA MET A 61 -2.62 -1.02 2.46
C MET A 61 -2.21 0.36 1.92
N LEU A 62 -2.59 1.43 2.63
CA LEU A 62 -2.25 2.81 2.26
C LEU A 62 -0.74 3.02 2.19
N ARG A 63 0.02 2.49 3.17
CA ARG A 63 1.48 2.56 3.15
C ARG A 63 2.08 1.78 2.00
N ALA A 64 1.57 0.59 1.69
CA ALA A 64 2.05 -0.19 0.55
C ALA A 64 1.82 0.54 -0.78
N ALA A 65 0.70 1.25 -0.94
CA ALA A 65 0.44 2.10 -2.10
C ALA A 65 1.36 3.34 -2.17
N ASP A 66 1.80 3.86 -1.01
CA ASP A 66 2.63 5.06 -0.90
C ASP A 66 4.13 4.82 -1.22
N ILE A 67 4.67 3.61 -1.03
CA ILE A 67 6.12 3.30 -1.15
C ILE A 67 6.76 3.67 -2.50
N GLY A 68 5.98 3.98 -3.53
CA GLY A 68 6.46 4.42 -4.85
C GLY A 68 7.10 3.31 -5.67
N LYS A 69 6.94 2.06 -5.23
CA LYS A 69 7.15 0.88 -6.05
C LYS A 69 5.97 0.70 -7.01
N PRO A 70 6.17 -0.01 -8.13
CA PRO A 70 5.07 -0.36 -9.01
C PRO A 70 4.00 -1.16 -8.25
N CYS A 71 2.79 -0.62 -8.16
CA CYS A 71 1.72 -1.21 -7.35
C CYS A 71 0.32 -0.93 -7.88
N LEU A 72 0.16 -0.18 -8.99
CA LEU A 72 -1.15 0.12 -9.58
C LEU A 72 -1.98 -1.15 -9.82
N HIS A 73 -1.34 -2.21 -10.29
CA HIS A 73 -1.92 -3.51 -10.59
C HIS A 73 -2.26 -4.37 -9.35
N LEU A 74 -1.84 -3.93 -8.16
CA LEU A 74 -2.09 -4.59 -6.88
C LEU A 74 -3.23 -3.94 -6.09
N ILE A 75 -3.60 -2.69 -6.40
CA ILE A 75 -4.55 -1.90 -5.61
C ILE A 75 -5.89 -2.61 -5.40
N TYR A 76 -6.44 -3.23 -6.44
CA TYR A 76 -7.73 -3.94 -6.35
C TYR A 76 -7.67 -5.09 -5.33
N GLU A 77 -6.70 -5.99 -5.49
CA GLU A 77 -6.49 -7.12 -4.57
C GLU A 77 -6.12 -6.67 -3.15
N MET A 78 -5.27 -5.63 -3.03
CA MET A 78 -4.89 -5.07 -1.74
C MET A 78 -6.10 -4.48 -1.00
N TRP A 79 -7.07 -3.93 -1.73
CA TRP A 79 -8.29 -3.37 -1.18
C TRP A 79 -9.22 -4.46 -0.65
N ASP A 80 -9.49 -5.49 -1.45
CA ASP A 80 -10.33 -6.64 -1.06
C ASP A 80 -9.73 -7.37 0.15
N SER A 81 -8.43 -7.69 0.10
CA SER A 81 -7.71 -8.31 1.21
C SER A 81 -7.71 -7.45 2.48
N MET A 82 -7.69 -6.13 2.33
CA MET A 82 -7.77 -5.20 3.45
C MET A 82 -9.15 -5.28 4.11
N ILE A 83 -10.24 -5.23 3.31
CA ILE A 83 -11.61 -5.35 3.81
C ILE A 83 -11.80 -6.67 4.56
N ASP A 84 -11.35 -7.79 3.99
CA ASP A 84 -11.46 -9.11 4.61
C ASP A 84 -10.74 -9.19 5.96
N LYS A 85 -9.54 -8.60 6.07
CA LYS A 85 -8.79 -8.54 7.33
C LYS A 85 -9.50 -7.66 8.38
N VAL A 86 -10.03 -6.51 7.97
CA VAL A 86 -10.83 -5.63 8.85
C VAL A 86 -12.05 -6.40 9.37
N LYS A 87 -12.78 -7.05 8.47
CA LYS A 87 -13.96 -7.86 8.79
C LYS A 87 -13.61 -8.96 9.79
N SER A 88 -12.57 -9.74 9.53
CA SER A 88 -12.13 -10.84 10.37
C SER A 88 -11.85 -10.39 11.82
N ILE A 89 -11.18 -9.24 11.98
CA ILE A 89 -10.85 -8.70 13.31
C ILE A 89 -12.12 -8.24 14.05
N ILE A 90 -13.03 -7.56 13.36
CA ILE A 90 -14.29 -7.09 13.96
C ILE A 90 -15.19 -8.27 14.33
N PHE A 91 -15.37 -9.23 13.44
CA PHE A 91 -16.20 -10.41 13.65
C PHE A 91 -15.67 -11.26 14.80
N SER A 92 -14.35 -11.46 14.87
CA SER A 92 -13.71 -12.16 15.99
C SER A 92 -13.97 -11.46 17.32
N ARG A 93 -13.98 -10.12 17.34
CA ARG A 93 -14.26 -9.33 18.53
C ARG A 93 -15.73 -9.45 18.99
N GLU A 94 -16.64 -9.49 18.03
CA GLU A 94 -18.09 -9.58 18.28
C GLU A 94 -18.59 -11.02 18.48
N GLY A 95 -17.72 -12.03 18.27
CA GLY A 95 -18.08 -13.44 18.40
C GLY A 95 -18.94 -13.96 17.24
N LEU A 96 -18.78 -13.34 16.05
CA LEU A 96 -19.59 -13.60 14.86
C LEU A 96 -18.93 -14.63 13.94
N GLY A 97 -19.75 -15.47 13.31
CA GLY A 97 -19.38 -16.37 12.23
C GLY A 97 -19.38 -15.70 10.85
N LEU A 98 -18.90 -16.43 9.83
CA LEU A 98 -18.70 -15.90 8.46
C LEU A 98 -19.97 -15.34 7.80
N HIS A 99 -21.14 -15.87 8.17
CA HIS A 99 -22.44 -15.50 7.60
C HIS A 99 -23.25 -14.55 8.49
N ASP A 100 -22.71 -14.16 9.63
CA ASP A 100 -23.38 -13.24 10.54
C ASP A 100 -23.23 -11.79 10.06
N THR A 101 -24.03 -10.90 10.65
CA THR A 101 -24.01 -9.46 10.33
C THR A 101 -23.48 -8.65 11.51
N SER A 102 -22.63 -7.67 11.21
CA SER A 102 -22.12 -6.71 12.19
C SER A 102 -22.50 -5.29 11.78
N LEU A 103 -23.26 -4.59 12.62
CA LEU A 103 -23.61 -3.19 12.38
C LEU A 103 -22.37 -2.28 12.37
N PHE A 104 -21.39 -2.60 13.22
CA PHE A 104 -20.14 -1.86 13.27
C PHE A 104 -19.32 -2.07 12.00
N PHE A 105 -19.14 -3.33 11.57
CA PHE A 105 -18.46 -3.61 10.30
C PHE A 105 -19.18 -2.96 9.13
N ASN A 106 -20.51 -3.04 9.04
CA ASN A 106 -21.26 -2.43 7.95
C ASN A 106 -21.04 -0.91 7.85
N THR A 107 -20.91 -0.24 9.01
CA THR A 107 -20.59 1.19 9.04
C THR A 107 -19.17 1.46 8.52
N ILE A 108 -18.20 0.61 8.90
CA ILE A 108 -16.82 0.73 8.40
C ILE A 108 -16.74 0.41 6.91
N ASP A 109 -17.42 -0.64 6.46
CA ASP A 109 -17.47 -1.04 5.05
C ASP A 109 -18.09 0.08 4.21
N ASP A 110 -19.20 0.69 4.62
CA ASP A 110 -19.77 1.85 3.91
C ASP A 110 -18.76 3.01 3.76
N ILE A 111 -18.00 3.32 4.81
CA ILE A 111 -16.94 4.35 4.74
C ILE A 111 -15.85 3.93 3.74
N LEU A 112 -15.42 2.67 3.79
CA LEU A 112 -14.41 2.14 2.88
C LEU A 112 -14.93 2.19 1.44
N GLN A 113 -16.14 1.69 1.15
CA GLN A 113 -16.74 1.75 -0.18
C GLN A 113 -16.86 3.19 -0.70
N GLN A 114 -17.25 4.14 0.14
CA GLN A 114 -17.27 5.56 -0.25
C GLN A 114 -15.88 6.11 -0.58
N CYS A 115 -14.83 5.67 0.13
CA CYS A 115 -13.45 5.99 -0.20
C CYS A 115 -13.01 5.33 -1.51
N TRP A 116 -13.39 4.07 -1.74
CA TRP A 116 -13.13 3.36 -2.99
C TRP A 116 -13.75 4.05 -4.18
N LEU A 117 -15.03 4.43 -4.11
CA LEU A 117 -15.73 5.12 -5.19
C LEU A 117 -15.06 6.45 -5.60
N LYS A 118 -14.38 7.13 -4.67
CA LYS A 118 -13.66 8.39 -4.94
C LYS A 118 -12.26 8.19 -5.51
N SER A 119 -11.64 7.03 -5.28
CA SER A 119 -10.22 6.79 -5.56
C SER A 119 -9.99 5.70 -6.60
N SER A 120 -10.97 4.81 -6.79
CA SER A 120 -10.96 3.81 -7.83
C SER A 120 -11.05 4.48 -9.20
N THR A 121 -10.31 3.91 -10.14
CA THR A 121 -10.29 4.38 -11.51
C THR A 121 -10.35 3.16 -12.41
N PRO A 122 -10.90 3.29 -13.63
CA PRO A 122 -10.91 2.19 -14.59
C PRO A 122 -9.51 1.62 -14.85
N LEU A 123 -8.47 2.43 -14.64
CA LEU A 123 -7.07 2.05 -14.81
C LEU A 123 -6.59 1.02 -13.78
N HIS A 124 -7.10 1.04 -12.55
CA HIS A 124 -6.82 -0.01 -11.56
C HIS A 124 -7.31 -1.37 -12.06
N CYS A 125 -8.54 -1.41 -12.60
CA CYS A 125 -9.15 -2.61 -13.16
C CYS A 125 -8.39 -3.15 -14.39
N LEU A 126 -7.97 -2.27 -15.29
CA LEU A 126 -7.13 -2.63 -16.42
C LEU A 126 -5.75 -3.14 -15.96
N ALA A 127 -5.07 -2.45 -15.05
CA ALA A 127 -3.76 -2.86 -14.56
C ALA A 127 -3.82 -4.21 -13.83
N HIS A 128 -4.85 -4.41 -12.99
CA HIS A 128 -5.11 -5.68 -12.31
C HIS A 128 -5.37 -6.82 -13.33
N SER A 129 -6.15 -6.54 -14.38
CA SER A 129 -6.39 -7.50 -15.47
C SER A 129 -5.11 -7.90 -16.22
N LEU A 130 -4.05 -7.10 -16.18
CA LEU A 130 -2.79 -7.39 -16.87
C LEU A 130 -1.78 -8.12 -15.98
N ASN A 131 -2.10 -8.41 -14.72
CA ASN A 131 -1.22 -9.18 -13.86
C ASN A 131 -1.46 -10.69 -14.06
N PRO A 132 -0.48 -11.45 -14.61
CA PRO A 132 -0.64 -12.87 -14.93
C PRO A 132 -0.85 -13.75 -13.70
N ARG A 133 -0.42 -13.30 -12.52
CA ARG A 133 -0.62 -14.02 -11.26
C ARG A 133 -2.09 -14.32 -10.98
N TYR A 134 -3.01 -13.43 -11.36
CA TYR A 134 -4.45 -13.61 -11.09
C TYR A 134 -5.17 -14.55 -12.08
N TYR A 135 -4.41 -15.20 -12.97
CA TYR A 135 -4.90 -16.21 -13.91
C TYR A 135 -4.35 -17.60 -13.58
N CYS A 136 -3.43 -17.71 -12.62
CA CYS A 136 -2.79 -18.97 -12.26
C CYS A 136 -3.62 -19.72 -11.20
N GLN A 137 -3.69 -21.05 -11.34
CA GLN A 137 -4.45 -21.89 -10.42
C GLN A 137 -3.96 -21.81 -8.97
N GLN A 138 -2.65 -21.63 -8.77
CA GLN A 138 -2.09 -21.47 -7.43
C GLN A 138 -2.70 -20.24 -6.73
N CYS A 139 -2.74 -19.10 -7.40
CA CYS A 139 -3.31 -17.85 -6.86
C CYS A 139 -4.83 -17.94 -6.68
N LEU A 140 -5.55 -18.57 -7.61
CA LEU A 140 -7.00 -18.74 -7.50
C LEU A 140 -7.38 -19.61 -6.30
N ASN A 141 -6.54 -20.58 -5.93
CA ASN A 141 -6.78 -21.45 -4.78
C ASN A 141 -6.36 -20.83 -3.43
N GLU A 142 -5.66 -19.70 -3.40
CA GLU A 142 -5.27 -19.01 -2.16
C GLU A 142 -6.48 -18.45 -1.41
N VAL A 143 -7.53 -18.04 -2.14
CA VAL A 143 -8.73 -17.44 -1.58
C VAL A 143 -9.97 -18.18 -2.12
N PRO A 144 -10.79 -18.79 -1.25
CA PRO A 144 -11.99 -19.48 -1.68
C PRO A 144 -12.92 -18.57 -2.50
N GLY A 145 -13.34 -19.04 -3.68
CA GLY A 145 -14.25 -18.29 -4.55
C GLY A 145 -13.59 -17.17 -5.36
N ARG A 146 -12.26 -17.01 -5.31
CA ARG A 146 -11.56 -16.09 -6.20
C ARG A 146 -11.73 -16.54 -7.65
N ILE A 147 -12.14 -15.60 -8.50
CA ILE A 147 -12.26 -15.79 -9.94
C ILE A 147 -11.25 -14.93 -10.69
N PRO A 148 -10.83 -15.34 -11.90
CA PRO A 148 -9.95 -14.52 -12.72
C PRO A 148 -10.54 -13.14 -13.03
N PRO A 149 -9.70 -12.09 -13.20
CA PRO A 149 -10.18 -10.71 -13.45
C PRO A 149 -11.06 -10.55 -14.70
N HIS A 150 -10.97 -11.47 -15.66
CA HIS A 150 -11.76 -11.42 -16.88
C HIS A 150 -13.19 -11.95 -16.69
N GLU A 151 -13.46 -12.72 -15.63
CA GLU A 151 -14.78 -13.24 -15.28
C GLU A 151 -15.54 -12.30 -14.33
N TYR A 152 -14.85 -11.36 -13.69
CA TYR A 152 -15.46 -10.36 -12.83
C TYR A 152 -16.09 -9.22 -13.65
N GLY A 153 -17.42 -9.06 -13.55
CA GLY A 153 -18.21 -8.15 -14.40
C GLY A 153 -17.71 -6.70 -14.36
N GLU A 154 -17.57 -6.13 -13.17
CA GLU A 154 -17.12 -4.74 -12.97
C GLU A 154 -15.72 -4.50 -13.57
N ILE A 155 -14.75 -5.37 -13.25
CA ILE A 155 -13.38 -5.27 -13.78
C ILE A 155 -13.39 -5.37 -15.31
N SER A 156 -14.23 -6.25 -15.86
CA SER A 156 -14.38 -6.43 -17.30
C SER A 156 -14.95 -5.20 -18.00
N GLU A 157 -15.97 -4.58 -17.42
CA GLU A 157 -16.57 -3.34 -17.93
C GLU A 157 -15.57 -2.18 -17.87
N GLU A 158 -14.91 -1.98 -16.75
CA GLU A 158 -13.94 -0.90 -16.55
C GLU A 158 -12.71 -1.05 -17.46
N ARG A 159 -12.19 -2.27 -17.61
CA ARG A 159 -11.13 -2.57 -18.59
C ARG A 159 -11.56 -2.21 -20.01
N ASN A 160 -12.78 -2.55 -20.39
CA ASN A 160 -13.31 -2.23 -21.72
C ASN A 160 -13.50 -0.72 -21.92
N THR A 161 -13.86 0.02 -20.86
CA THR A 161 -13.89 1.48 -20.86
C THR A 161 -12.49 2.05 -21.14
N CYS A 162 -11.45 1.53 -20.49
CA CYS A 162 -10.07 1.90 -20.80
C CYS A 162 -9.68 1.59 -22.24
N PHE A 163 -9.98 0.38 -22.75
CA PHE A 163 -9.64 0.02 -24.12
C PHE A 163 -10.30 0.95 -25.15
N LYS A 164 -11.58 1.30 -24.98
CA LYS A 164 -12.25 2.27 -25.87
C LYS A 164 -11.58 3.64 -25.86
N LYS A 165 -11.05 4.06 -24.70
CA LYS A 165 -10.38 5.36 -24.53
C LYS A 165 -8.98 5.37 -25.13
N PHE A 166 -8.20 4.30 -24.95
CA PHE A 166 -6.84 4.19 -25.49
C PHE A 166 -6.81 3.84 -26.98
N PHE A 167 -7.79 3.08 -27.47
CA PHE A 167 -7.89 2.60 -28.84
C PHE A 167 -9.23 3.05 -29.45
N PRO A 168 -9.35 4.34 -29.85
CA PRO A 168 -10.59 4.88 -30.41
C PRO A 168 -10.88 4.36 -31.83
N ILE A 169 -9.86 3.85 -32.52
CA ILE A 169 -9.98 3.27 -33.87
C ILE A 169 -10.54 1.84 -33.73
N ALA A 170 -11.57 1.51 -34.52
CA ALA A 170 -12.31 0.26 -34.39
C ALA A 170 -11.46 -1.00 -34.60
N ASP A 171 -10.51 -0.95 -35.55
CA ASP A 171 -9.62 -2.08 -35.83
C ASP A 171 -8.60 -2.30 -34.71
N ASP A 172 -8.00 -1.23 -34.19
CA ASP A 172 -7.09 -1.29 -33.04
C ASP A 172 -7.81 -1.80 -31.79
N LEU A 173 -9.04 -1.31 -31.55
CA LEU A 173 -9.88 -1.78 -30.44
C LEU A 173 -10.21 -3.27 -30.56
N ARG A 174 -10.46 -3.76 -31.78
CA ARG A 174 -10.70 -5.18 -32.02
C ARG A 174 -9.43 -5.99 -31.78
N ASN A 175 -8.29 -5.48 -32.22
CA ASN A 175 -7.00 -6.14 -32.06
C ASN A 175 -6.60 -6.25 -30.58
N ILE A 176 -6.66 -5.16 -29.80
CA ILE A 176 -6.32 -5.20 -28.37
C ILE A 176 -7.25 -6.15 -27.59
N LYS A 177 -8.54 -6.18 -27.93
CA LYS A 177 -9.50 -7.12 -27.32
C LYS A 177 -9.17 -8.57 -27.67
N LYS A 178 -8.77 -8.84 -28.90
CA LYS A 178 -8.34 -10.17 -29.33
C LYS A 178 -7.09 -10.62 -28.57
N GLN A 179 -6.09 -9.75 -28.46
CA GLN A 179 -4.87 -10.04 -27.70
C GLN A 179 -5.16 -10.28 -26.23
N PHE A 180 -6.03 -9.47 -25.63
CA PHE A 180 -6.45 -9.67 -24.26
C PHE A 180 -7.17 -11.01 -24.09
N ALA A 181 -8.05 -11.39 -25.02
CA ALA A 181 -8.74 -12.67 -24.98
C ALA A 181 -7.77 -13.86 -25.14
N ASP A 182 -6.76 -13.75 -26.01
CA ASP A 182 -5.75 -14.79 -26.16
C ASP A 182 -4.95 -14.98 -24.87
N TYR A 183 -4.60 -13.88 -24.20
CA TYR A 183 -3.96 -13.89 -22.87
C TYR A 183 -4.88 -14.46 -21.77
N SER A 184 -6.06 -13.88 -21.58
CA SER A 184 -6.95 -14.17 -20.45
C SER A 184 -7.50 -15.59 -20.47
N LEU A 185 -7.62 -16.17 -21.68
CA LEU A 185 -8.12 -17.53 -21.88
C LEU A 185 -7.00 -18.57 -22.05
N ASN A 186 -5.75 -18.20 -21.71
CA ASN A 186 -4.57 -19.07 -21.86
C ASN A 186 -4.50 -19.73 -23.25
N ARG A 187 -4.51 -18.93 -24.32
CA ARG A 187 -4.41 -19.42 -25.70
C ARG A 187 -3.01 -19.22 -26.27
N GLY A 188 -2.63 -20.09 -27.21
CA GLY A 188 -1.34 -19.98 -27.91
C GLY A 188 -0.16 -20.04 -26.94
N VAL A 189 0.70 -19.02 -26.96
CA VAL A 189 1.91 -18.97 -26.11
C VAL A 189 1.58 -18.96 -24.62
N PHE A 190 0.42 -18.41 -24.23
CA PHE A 190 -0.01 -18.35 -22.84
C PHE A 190 -0.52 -19.69 -22.29
N ALA A 191 -0.81 -20.65 -23.18
CA ALA A 191 -1.17 -22.02 -22.80
C ALA A 191 0.05 -22.88 -22.44
N ASN A 192 1.27 -22.37 -22.69
CA ASN A 192 2.50 -23.10 -22.40
C ASN A 192 2.59 -23.38 -20.88
N PRO A 193 2.83 -24.63 -20.45
CA PRO A 193 3.08 -24.95 -19.04
C PRO A 193 4.07 -24.02 -18.35
N ASP A 194 5.17 -23.66 -19.01
CA ASP A 194 6.18 -22.75 -18.44
C ASP A 194 5.59 -21.35 -18.19
N ALA A 195 4.77 -20.84 -19.11
CA ALA A 195 4.12 -19.54 -18.96
C ALA A 195 3.11 -19.55 -17.79
N ILE A 196 2.40 -20.67 -17.60
CA ILE A 196 1.45 -20.84 -16.50
C ILE A 196 2.18 -20.94 -15.17
N GLU A 197 3.26 -21.71 -15.09
CA GLU A 197 4.04 -21.85 -13.86
C GLU A 197 4.74 -20.53 -13.48
N ASP A 198 5.40 -19.89 -14.44
CA ASP A 198 6.11 -18.62 -14.24
C ASP A 198 5.16 -17.49 -13.81
N SER A 199 3.88 -17.54 -14.19
CA SER A 199 2.90 -16.50 -13.80
C SER A 199 2.72 -16.35 -12.29
N ALA A 200 3.01 -17.39 -11.50
CA ALA A 200 2.94 -17.35 -10.04
C ALA A 200 4.22 -16.78 -9.39
N HIS A 201 5.35 -16.85 -10.09
CA HIS A 201 6.68 -16.62 -9.54
C HIS A 201 7.40 -15.39 -10.11
N PHE A 202 7.12 -15.02 -11.35
CA PHE A 202 7.77 -13.89 -12.00
C PHE A 202 7.14 -12.58 -11.57
N ASP A 203 7.94 -11.51 -11.56
CA ASP A 203 7.38 -10.16 -11.58
C ASP A 203 6.55 -9.99 -12.88
N PRO A 204 5.39 -9.32 -12.82
CA PRO A 204 4.53 -9.15 -13.98
C PRO A 204 5.24 -8.59 -15.22
N LEU A 205 6.18 -7.65 -15.07
CA LEU A 205 6.93 -7.10 -16.21
C LEU A 205 7.87 -8.13 -16.83
N GLN A 206 8.51 -8.97 -16.00
CA GLN A 206 9.37 -10.05 -16.49
C GLN A 206 8.54 -11.06 -17.29
N TRP A 207 7.38 -11.44 -16.79
CA TRP A 207 6.48 -12.37 -17.46
C TRP A 207 6.02 -11.83 -18.83
N TRP A 208 5.59 -10.56 -18.90
CA TRP A 208 5.24 -9.91 -20.17
C TRP A 208 6.44 -9.76 -21.11
N GLY A 209 7.64 -9.56 -20.55
CA GLY A 209 8.90 -9.57 -21.29
C GLY A 209 9.11 -10.87 -22.04
N THR A 210 8.94 -12.00 -21.34
CA THR A 210 9.17 -13.36 -21.82
C THR A 210 8.07 -13.86 -22.75
N TYR A 211 6.80 -13.74 -22.37
CA TYR A 211 5.69 -14.41 -23.05
C TYR A 211 4.83 -13.50 -23.93
N GLY A 212 4.91 -12.18 -23.76
CA GLY A 212 4.04 -11.20 -24.43
C GLY A 212 4.36 -10.92 -25.90
N ALA A 213 5.31 -11.61 -26.53
CA ALA A 213 5.78 -11.30 -27.88
C ALA A 213 4.70 -11.45 -28.97
N ARG A 214 3.68 -12.31 -28.75
CA ARG A 214 2.57 -12.52 -29.68
C ARG A 214 1.39 -11.56 -29.48
N THR A 215 1.49 -10.67 -28.50
CA THR A 215 0.48 -9.65 -28.19
C THR A 215 1.18 -8.29 -27.97
N PRO A 216 1.76 -7.69 -29.02
CA PRO A 216 2.66 -6.55 -28.85
C PRO A 216 1.98 -5.31 -28.24
N GLU A 217 0.75 -5.00 -28.65
CA GLU A 217 -0.02 -3.85 -28.16
C GLU A 217 -0.44 -4.05 -26.70
N LEU A 218 -0.85 -5.28 -26.35
CA LEU A 218 -1.18 -5.62 -24.96
C LEU A 218 0.07 -5.61 -24.06
N LYS A 219 1.20 -6.14 -24.57
CA LYS A 219 2.49 -6.09 -23.89
C LYS A 219 2.90 -4.65 -23.63
N GLU A 220 2.83 -3.76 -24.63
CA GLU A 220 3.17 -2.35 -24.45
C GLU A 220 2.32 -1.69 -23.34
N LEU A 221 1.02 -1.98 -23.32
CA LEU A 221 0.11 -1.50 -22.28
C LEU A 221 0.49 -2.06 -20.89
N ALA A 222 0.83 -3.34 -20.81
CA ALA A 222 1.29 -3.98 -19.58
C ALA A 222 2.58 -3.34 -19.07
N PHE A 223 3.56 -3.09 -19.93
CA PHE A 223 4.81 -2.39 -19.55
C PHE A 223 4.54 -0.99 -19.01
N LYS A 224 3.59 -0.26 -19.60
CA LYS A 224 3.20 1.08 -19.15
C LYS A 224 2.53 1.04 -17.78
N LEU A 225 1.62 0.09 -17.54
CA LEU A 225 0.75 0.08 -16.35
C LEU A 225 1.31 -0.68 -15.16
N LEU A 226 1.94 -1.83 -15.40
CA LEU A 226 2.48 -2.66 -14.32
C LEU A 226 3.65 -2.00 -13.62
N GLY A 227 4.37 -1.11 -14.31
CA GLY A 227 5.46 -0.29 -13.79
C GLY A 227 5.02 0.96 -13.01
N GLN A 228 3.72 1.28 -12.92
CA GLN A 228 3.29 2.53 -12.29
C GLN A 228 3.09 2.40 -10.77
N PRO A 229 3.54 3.40 -9.99
CA PRO A 229 3.06 3.58 -8.62
C PRO A 229 1.59 4.01 -8.64
N ALA A 230 0.87 3.69 -7.56
CA ALA A 230 -0.55 4.05 -7.42
C ALA A 230 -0.79 5.40 -6.72
N SER A 231 0.23 5.95 -6.05
CA SER A 231 0.08 7.17 -5.24
C SER A 231 0.90 8.35 -5.76
N SER A 232 0.29 9.53 -5.76
CA SER A 232 0.93 10.82 -6.07
C SER A 232 1.83 11.33 -4.93
N SER A 233 1.70 10.79 -3.72
CA SER A 233 2.56 11.12 -2.56
C SER A 233 4.04 10.86 -2.81
N CYS A 234 4.39 10.03 -3.79
CA CYS A 234 5.76 9.88 -4.26
C CYS A 234 6.36 11.23 -4.71
N CYS A 235 5.54 12.10 -5.29
CA CYS A 235 5.91 13.44 -5.70
C CYS A 235 6.01 14.41 -4.52
N GLU A 236 5.24 14.21 -3.44
CA GLU A 236 5.32 15.04 -2.22
C GLU A 236 6.69 14.91 -1.53
N ARG A 237 7.38 13.77 -1.71
CA ARG A 237 8.78 13.62 -1.26
C ARG A 237 9.71 14.64 -1.92
N ASN A 238 9.44 15.04 -3.17
CA ASN A 238 10.20 16.09 -3.83
C ASN A 238 9.94 17.46 -3.19
N TRP A 239 8.79 17.68 -2.57
CA TRP A 239 8.50 18.94 -1.86
C TRP A 239 9.27 19.08 -0.55
N SER A 240 9.50 17.98 0.18
CA SER A 240 10.40 18.01 1.35
C SER A 240 11.82 18.42 0.95
N THR A 241 12.30 17.90 -0.18
CA THR A 241 13.60 18.26 -0.79
C THR A 241 13.60 19.72 -1.27
N TYR A 242 12.51 20.16 -1.89
CA TYR A 242 12.32 21.54 -2.30
C TYR A 242 12.40 22.48 -1.09
N GLY A 243 11.83 22.12 0.06
CA GLY A 243 11.95 22.87 1.31
C GLY A 243 13.39 23.05 1.82
N PHE A 244 14.28 22.10 1.55
CA PHE A 244 15.72 22.25 1.85
C PHE A 244 16.46 23.16 0.86
N ILE A 245 16.05 23.13 -0.41
CA ILE A 245 16.67 23.92 -1.50
C ILE A 245 16.20 25.37 -1.47
N HIS A 246 14.90 25.57 -1.23
CA HIS A 246 14.20 26.84 -1.24
C HIS A 246 13.29 26.97 -0.02
N SER A 247 13.71 27.79 0.95
CA SER A 247 12.97 28.07 2.18
C SER A 247 12.86 29.56 2.43
N LEU A 248 12.03 29.98 3.39
CA LEU A 248 11.94 31.38 3.83
C LEU A 248 13.31 31.98 4.23
N ARG A 249 14.26 31.15 4.67
CA ARG A 249 15.63 31.57 5.01
C ARG A 249 16.62 31.45 3.85
N ARG A 250 16.29 30.67 2.80
CA ARG A 250 17.13 30.40 1.62
C ARG A 250 16.29 30.56 0.35
N ASN A 251 16.01 31.81 -0.03
CA ASN A 251 15.11 32.19 -1.13
C ASN A 251 15.80 32.98 -2.25
N LYS A 252 17.15 32.92 -2.33
CA LYS A 252 17.94 33.63 -3.35
C LYS A 252 17.99 32.92 -4.71
N LEU A 253 17.37 31.76 -4.85
CA LEU A 253 17.31 31.01 -6.09
C LEU A 253 16.06 31.43 -6.89
N THR A 254 16.19 31.49 -8.21
CA THR A 254 15.01 31.60 -9.07
C THR A 254 14.21 30.29 -9.01
N PRO A 255 12.87 30.33 -9.21
CA PRO A 255 12.05 29.12 -9.26
C PRO A 255 12.59 28.06 -10.22
N GLU A 256 12.97 28.47 -11.43
CA GLU A 256 13.58 27.62 -12.46
C GLU A 256 14.82 26.88 -11.94
N ARG A 257 15.72 27.60 -11.24
CA ARG A 257 16.93 26.97 -10.70
C ARG A 257 16.63 26.03 -9.53
N ALA A 258 15.60 26.31 -8.74
CA ALA A 258 15.16 25.41 -7.68
C ALA A 258 14.54 24.13 -8.26
N GLU A 259 13.77 24.24 -9.33
CA GLU A 259 13.22 23.10 -10.09
C GLU A 259 14.32 22.24 -10.70
N ASP A 260 15.31 22.83 -11.37
CA ASP A 260 16.48 22.12 -11.91
C ASP A 260 17.21 21.31 -10.83
N LEU A 261 17.40 21.92 -9.65
CA LEU A 261 18.08 21.26 -8.53
C LEU A 261 17.26 20.10 -7.98
N VAL A 262 15.93 20.24 -7.87
CA VAL A 262 15.05 19.13 -7.49
C VAL A 262 15.06 18.02 -8.54
N TYR A 263 15.04 18.38 -9.83
CA TYR A 263 15.12 17.43 -10.93
C TYR A 263 16.43 16.62 -10.87
N VAL A 264 17.58 17.30 -10.76
CA VAL A 264 18.89 16.63 -10.66
C VAL A 264 18.96 15.76 -9.41
N HIS A 265 18.52 16.27 -8.25
CA HIS A 265 18.50 15.51 -7.01
C HIS A 265 17.65 14.23 -7.12
N ASN A 266 16.43 14.35 -7.64
CA ASN A 266 15.52 13.21 -7.78
C ASN A 266 16.05 12.18 -8.80
N ASN A 267 16.61 12.61 -9.93
CA ASN A 267 17.19 11.67 -10.90
C ASN A 267 18.43 10.96 -10.38
N LEU A 268 19.35 11.67 -9.70
CA LEU A 268 20.50 11.03 -9.06
C LEU A 268 20.06 9.99 -8.02
N ARG A 269 19.01 10.33 -7.27
CA ARG A 269 18.39 9.42 -6.31
C ARG A 269 17.76 8.20 -7.00
N LEU A 270 16.99 8.36 -8.07
CA LEU A 270 16.41 7.26 -8.85
C LEU A 270 17.51 6.34 -9.41
N LEU A 271 18.58 6.90 -9.96
CA LEU A 271 19.74 6.14 -10.45
C LEU A 271 20.43 5.35 -9.33
N SER A 272 20.46 5.88 -8.10
CA SER A 272 21.01 5.13 -6.97
C SER A 272 20.18 3.89 -6.59
N ARG A 273 18.88 3.85 -6.95
CA ARG A 273 17.99 2.73 -6.58
C ARG A 273 18.28 1.42 -7.29
N SER A 274 19.01 1.47 -8.40
CA SER A 274 19.47 0.27 -9.11
C SER A 274 20.74 -0.33 -8.53
N THR A 275 21.34 0.30 -7.52
CA THR A 275 22.54 -0.21 -6.85
C THR A 275 22.16 -1.20 -5.75
N ASN A 276 22.99 -2.23 -5.57
CA ASN A 276 22.77 -3.22 -4.52
C ASN A 276 22.83 -2.58 -3.12
N ASP A 277 23.71 -1.59 -2.93
CA ASP A 277 23.86 -0.84 -1.68
C ASP A 277 22.56 -0.13 -1.26
N TYR A 278 21.75 0.35 -2.21
CA TYR A 278 20.45 0.94 -1.91
C TYR A 278 19.40 -0.09 -1.48
N LEU A 279 19.50 -1.35 -1.93
CA LEU A 279 18.54 -2.41 -1.62
C LEU A 279 18.90 -3.15 -0.33
N THR A 280 20.19 -3.40 -0.10
CA THR A 280 20.66 -4.29 0.98
C THR A 280 21.61 -3.62 1.97
N GLY A 281 22.04 -2.39 1.71
CA GLY A 281 23.00 -1.69 2.56
C GLY A 281 22.40 -1.17 3.88
N PRO A 282 23.26 -0.66 4.79
CA PRO A 282 22.83 -0.08 6.07
C PRO A 282 21.98 1.19 5.91
N SER A 283 21.99 1.80 4.73
CA SER A 283 21.13 2.92 4.34
C SER A 283 20.09 2.50 3.30
N LYS A 284 19.60 1.25 3.34
CA LYS A 284 18.62 0.78 2.36
C LYS A 284 17.38 1.67 2.38
N MET A 285 16.84 1.99 1.19
CA MET A 285 15.61 2.78 1.07
C MET A 285 15.56 4.04 1.97
N TRP A 286 16.72 4.65 2.28
CA TRP A 286 16.89 5.79 3.19
C TRP A 286 16.01 7.00 2.88
N ASP A 287 15.52 7.03 1.66
CA ASP A 287 14.79 8.09 0.99
C ASP A 287 13.27 7.79 0.94
N VAL A 288 12.85 6.53 1.13
CA VAL A 288 11.44 6.07 1.16
C VAL A 288 10.88 6.28 2.57
N GLY A 289 10.97 7.51 3.08
CA GLY A 289 10.50 7.87 4.41
C GLY A 289 11.34 7.25 5.52
N ALA A 290 11.83 8.08 6.43
CA ALA A 290 12.51 7.66 7.66
C ALA A 290 11.57 6.98 8.69
N ASP A 291 10.62 6.20 8.20
CA ASP A 291 9.86 5.20 8.95
C ASP A 291 10.26 3.82 8.37
N GLU A 292 11.56 3.52 8.32
CA GLU A 292 11.94 2.11 8.33
C GLU A 292 11.14 1.47 9.46
N HIS A 293 10.53 0.34 9.12
CA HIS A 293 10.03 -0.65 10.05
C HIS A 293 10.71 -0.49 11.42
N GLU A 294 10.09 0.25 12.35
CA GLU A 294 10.43 0.10 13.74
C GLU A 294 9.88 -1.28 14.12
N THR A 295 10.53 -2.35 13.63
CA THR A 295 10.66 -3.60 14.35
C THR A 295 11.41 -3.23 15.62
N PHE A 296 10.65 -2.71 16.59
CA PHE A 296 11.11 -2.36 17.93
C PHE A 296 11.52 -3.59 18.76
N ASP A 297 11.70 -4.75 18.14
CA ASP A 297 12.31 -5.90 18.80
C ASP A 297 13.80 -5.68 19.10
N GLY A 298 14.39 -4.55 18.68
CA GLY A 298 15.71 -4.10 19.09
C GLY A 298 15.72 -3.24 20.35
N ILE A 299 15.56 -3.84 21.53
CA ILE A 299 16.12 -3.27 22.77
C ILE A 299 17.64 -3.20 22.56
N ASN A 300 18.20 -2.04 22.18
CA ASN A 300 19.58 -1.57 22.45
C ASN A 300 20.07 -0.46 21.48
N VAL A 301 19.39 0.71 21.43
CA VAL A 301 20.01 1.91 20.83
C VAL A 301 19.85 3.12 21.75
N LEU A 302 20.42 3.01 22.95
CA LEU A 302 20.76 4.16 23.80
C LEU A 302 22.05 3.86 24.57
N GLN A 303 23.18 3.77 23.87
CA GLN A 303 24.51 3.96 24.45
C GLN A 303 25.51 4.21 23.33
N GLY A 304 25.84 5.49 23.10
CA GLY A 304 26.76 5.85 22.03
C GLY A 304 26.89 7.33 21.73
N ALA A 305 26.82 8.20 22.74
CA ALA A 305 27.29 9.57 22.62
C ALA A 305 28.29 9.84 23.75
N ARG A 306 29.58 9.64 23.45
CA ARG A 306 30.69 10.28 24.15
C ARG A 306 31.07 11.51 23.33
N ILE A 307 30.80 12.69 23.88
CA ILE A 307 31.73 13.82 23.90
C ILE A 307 31.81 14.25 25.37
#